data_AF-K9JUU8-F1
#
_entry.id   AF-K9JUU8-F1
#
_cell.length_a   1.000
_cell.length_b   1.000
_cell.length_c   1.000
_cell.angle_alpha   90.00
_cell.angle_beta   90.00
_cell.angle_gamma   90.00
#
_symmetry.space_group_name_H-M   'P 1'
#
loop_
_entity.id
_entity.type
_entity.pdbx_description
1 polymer ?
#
loop_
_entity_poly.entity_id
_entity_poly.type
_entity_poly.pdbx_seq_one_letter_code
_entity_poly.pdbx_strand_id
1 'polypeptide(L)' 'FELLNEPSRKLDALWNAWIPDLLAVVRASSPTRNVIVGPGNWNSLHKLADLRLPKDDRHLIATFHYYNP' A
#
# COMPACT_ATOMS: atom_id res chain seq x y z
N PHE A 1 7.43 -8.07 -2.13
CA PHE A 1 7.47 -7.48 -0.78
C PHE A 1 6.07 -7.05 -0.41
N GLU A 2 5.74 -6.92 0.87
CA GLU A 2 4.59 -6.14 1.32
C GLU A 2 5.14 -4.90 2.02
N LEU A 3 4.64 -3.71 1.70
CA LEU A 3 5.22 -2.47 2.25
C LEU A 3 4.99 -2.36 3.76
N LEU A 4 3.76 -2.57 4.20
CA LEU A 4 3.37 -2.47 5.59
C LEU A 4 2.04 -3.19 5.82
N ASN A 5 2.04 -4.10 6.80
CA ASN A 5 0.82 -4.74 7.27
C ASN A 5 0.01 -3.75 8.14
N GLU A 6 -1.28 -3.61 7.84
CA GLU A 6 -2.28 -2.87 8.63
C GLU A 6 -1.87 -1.44 9.07
N PRO A 7 -1.51 -0.54 8.13
CA PRO A 7 -1.39 0.88 8.43
C PRO A 7 -2.68 1.41 9.07
N SER A 8 -2.54 2.17 10.16
CA SER A 8 -3.68 2.57 10.99
C SER A 8 -3.45 3.84 11.81
N ARG A 9 -4.55 4.40 12.33
CA ARG A 9 -4.58 5.52 13.29
C ARG A 9 -3.93 6.77 12.70
N LYS A 10 -2.90 7.31 13.35
CA LYS A 10 -2.19 8.52 12.88
C LYS A 10 -1.58 8.33 11.50
N LEU A 11 -1.27 7.10 11.11
CA LEU A 11 -0.71 6.80 9.79
C LEU A 11 -1.75 6.88 8.68
N ASP A 12 -3.05 6.74 8.96
CA ASP A 12 -4.10 6.75 7.92
C ASP A 12 -4.11 8.06 7.13
N ALA A 13 -3.86 9.18 7.82
CA ALA A 13 -3.78 10.51 7.21
C ALA A 13 -2.52 10.71 6.36
N LEU A 14 -1.48 9.90 6.57
CA LEU A 14 -0.17 10.04 5.93
C LEU A 14 0.10 8.94 4.89
N TRP A 15 -0.62 7.82 4.96
CA TRP A 15 -0.25 6.58 4.28
C TRP A 15 -0.08 6.76 2.77
N ASN A 16 -1.10 7.31 2.10
CA ASN A 16 -1.06 7.57 0.66
C ASN A 16 0.08 8.52 0.25
N ALA A 17 0.49 9.45 1.12
CA ALA A 17 1.59 10.35 0.84
C ALA A 17 2.95 9.66 0.95
N TRP A 18 3.08 8.63 1.79
CA TRP A 18 4.32 7.89 2.00
C TRP A 18 4.55 6.77 0.98
N ILE A 19 3.49 6.21 0.38
CA ILE A 19 3.60 5.09 -0.58
C ILE A 19 4.62 5.35 -1.71
N PRO A 20 4.63 6.51 -2.40
CA PRO A 20 5.61 6.76 -3.46
C PRO A 20 7.06 6.72 -2.98
N ASP A 21 7.34 7.28 -1.80
CA ASP A 21 8.68 7.33 -1.23
C ASP A 21 9.16 5.93 -0.82
N LEU A 22 8.28 5.15 -0.19
CA LEU A 22 8.57 3.75 0.17
C LEU A 22 8.80 2.88 -1.06
N LEU A 23 8.02 3.07 -2.12
CA LEU A 23 8.22 2.39 -3.39
C LEU A 23 9.55 2.76 -4.03
N ALA A 24 9.94 4.05 -4.02
CA ALA A 24 11.23 4.48 -4.55
C ALA A 24 12.41 3.76 -3.88
N VAL A 25 12.37 3.61 -2.55
CA VAL A 25 13.39 2.86 -1.80
C VAL A 25 13.45 1.39 -2.22
N VAL A 26 12.30 0.73 -2.37
CA VAL A 26 12.26 -0.67 -2.81
C VAL A 26 12.76 -0.82 -4.26
N ARG A 27 12.36 0.08 -5.16
CA ARG A 27 12.70 0.05 -6.58
C ARG A 27 14.18 0.26 -6.85
N ALA A 28 14.89 0.98 -5.98
CA ALA A 28 16.33 1.17 -6.08
C ALA A 28 17.13 -0.15 -6.07
N SER A 29 16.65 -1.18 -5.36
CA SER A 29 17.30 -2.50 -5.29
C SER A 29 16.50 -3.64 -5.95
N SER A 30 15.21 -3.43 -6.19
CA SER A 30 14.28 -4.44 -6.70
C SER A 30 13.29 -3.82 -7.71
N PRO A 31 13.76 -3.46 -8.91
CA PRO A 31 13.00 -2.62 -9.85
C PRO A 31 11.73 -3.29 -10.40
N THR A 32 11.74 -4.61 -10.61
CA THR A 32 10.62 -5.35 -11.22
C THR A 32 9.94 -6.35 -10.29
N ARG A 33 10.40 -6.43 -9.03
CA ARG A 33 9.79 -7.36 -8.07
C ARG A 33 8.42 -6.85 -7.67
N ASN A 34 7.39 -7.71 -7.72
CA ASN A 34 6.06 -7.31 -7.30
C ASN A 34 6.04 -6.84 -5.82
N VAL A 35 5.33 -5.74 -5.58
CA VAL A 35 5.13 -5.15 -4.26
C VAL A 35 3.64 -5.13 -3.95
N ILE A 36 3.28 -5.62 -2.78
CA ILE A 36 1.94 -5.66 -2.24
C ILE A 36 1.71 -4.40 -1.40
N VAL A 37 0.62 -3.71 -1.65
CA VAL A 37 0.24 -2.47 -0.95
C VAL A 37 -1.24 -2.52 -0.60
N GLY A 38 -1.57 -2.34 0.68
CA GLY A 38 -2.94 -2.27 1.18
C GLY A 38 -3.37 -0.84 1.55
N PRO A 39 -4.68 -0.60 1.74
CA PRO A 39 -5.19 0.68 2.20
C PRO A 39 -4.90 0.93 3.68
N GLY A 40 -5.14 2.15 4.14
CA GLY A 40 -5.17 2.48 5.57
C GLY A 40 -6.30 1.76 6.31
N ASN A 41 -6.47 2.12 7.59
CA ASN A 41 -7.48 1.56 8.48
C ASN A 41 -7.38 0.03 8.56
N TRP A 42 -6.21 -0.49 8.92
CA TRP A 42 -5.93 -1.92 9.06
C TRP A 42 -6.18 -2.73 7.78
N ASN A 43 -5.70 -2.25 6.63
CA ASN A 43 -5.92 -2.91 5.33
C ASN A 43 -7.41 -3.13 5.01
N SER A 44 -8.31 -2.27 5.48
CA SER A 44 -9.76 -2.48 5.34
C SER A 44 -10.23 -2.43 3.89
N LEU A 45 -11.07 -3.39 3.49
CA LEU A 45 -11.79 -3.39 2.20
C LEU A 45 -12.52 -2.07 1.96
N HIS A 46 -13.12 -1.48 2.99
CA HIS A 46 -13.89 -0.23 2.92
C HIS A 46 -13.02 0.99 2.60
N LYS A 47 -11.70 0.85 2.70
CA LYS A 47 -10.71 1.88 2.36
C LYS A 47 -9.95 1.62 1.07
N LEU A 48 -10.25 0.52 0.36
CA LEU A 48 -9.55 0.18 -0.88
C LEU A 48 -9.74 1.24 -1.97
N ALA A 49 -10.92 1.87 -2.06
CA ALA A 49 -11.17 2.95 -3.00
C ALA A 49 -10.38 4.24 -2.70
N ASP A 50 -9.93 4.42 -1.45
CA ASP A 50 -9.14 5.58 -1.03
C ASP A 50 -7.63 5.37 -1.29
N LEU A 51 -7.20 4.15 -1.64
CA LEU A 51 -5.78 3.81 -1.87
C LEU A 51 -5.27 4.49 -3.15
N ARG A 52 -4.18 5.25 -3.02
CA ARG A 52 -3.54 5.97 -4.13
C ARG A 52 -2.21 5.31 -4.46
N LEU A 53 -2.13 4.73 -5.66
CA LEU A 53 -0.93 4.08 -6.17
C LEU A 53 -0.36 4.85 -7.38
N PRO A 54 0.96 4.90 -7.58
CA PRO A 54 1.56 5.46 -8.78
C PRO A 54 1.08 4.75 -10.05
N LYS A 55 0.56 5.50 -11.03
CA LYS A 55 -0.01 4.93 -12.27
C LYS A 55 1.02 4.22 -13.15
N ASP A 56 2.28 4.65 -13.04
CA ASP A 56 3.35 4.19 -13.92
C ASP A 56 4.04 2.93 -13.39
N ASP A 57 3.84 2.57 -12.12
CA ASP A 57 4.39 1.32 -11.55
C ASP A 57 3.46 0.15 -11.86
N ARG A 58 3.93 -0.73 -12.77
CA ARG A 58 3.19 -1.90 -13.24
C ARG A 58 3.47 -3.18 -12.44
N HIS A 59 4.26 -3.10 -11.38
CA HIS A 59 4.65 -4.21 -10.49
C HIS A 59 4.03 -4.07 -9.09
N LEU A 60 2.77 -3.65 -9.04
CA LEU A 60 1.99 -3.48 -7.82
C LEU A 60 0.84 -4.49 -7.75
N ILE A 61 0.61 -5.01 -6.55
CA ILE A 61 -0.53 -5.87 -6.21
C ILE A 61 -1.26 -5.19 -5.06
N ALA A 62 -2.55 -4.90 -5.24
CA ALA A 62 -3.38 -4.39 -4.15
C ALA A 62 -3.79 -5.53 -3.20
N THR A 63 -3.82 -5.28 -1.89
CA THR A 63 -4.33 -6.23 -0.89
C THR A 63 -5.35 -5.57 0.03
N PHE A 64 -6.16 -6.39 0.70
CA PHE A 64 -7.05 -5.99 1.79
C PHE A 64 -7.24 -7.17 2.74
N HIS A 65 -7.60 -6.90 3.99
CA HIS A 65 -7.97 -7.90 4.96
C HIS A 65 -9.50 -7.96 5.08
N TYR A 66 -10.03 -9.16 5.25
CA TYR A 66 -11.47 -9.39 5.35
C TYR A 66 -11.78 -10.26 6.58
N TYR A 67 -12.19 -9.60 7.65
CA TYR A 67 -12.61 -10.21 8.91
C TYR A 67 -14.05 -9.79 9.29
N ASN A 68 -14.82 -9.26 8.34
CA ASN A 68 -16.24 -8.98 8.56
C ASN A 68 -16.98 -10.30 8.80
N PRO A 69 -17.99 -10.34 9.69
CA PRO A 69 -18.83 -11.51 9.88
C PRO A 69 -19.52 -11.99 8.60
#